data_AF-A0AAU5HGV6-F1
#
_entry.id   AF-A0AAU5HGV6-F1
#
_cell.length_a   1.000
_cell.length_b   1.000
_cell.length_c   1.000
_cell.angle_alpha   90.00
_cell.angle_beta   90.00
_cell.angle_gamma   90.00
#
_symmetry.space_group_name_H-M   'P 1'
#
loop_
_entity.id
_entity.type
_entity.pdbx_description
1 polymer ?
#
loop_
_entity_poly.entity_id
_entity_poly.type
_entity_poly.pdbx_seq_one_letter_code
_entity_poly.pdbx_strand_id
1 'polypeptide(L)'
;MTASTPVTISAPADAKDKLAELKALFAAERERARKLKRGSRWSVKDLPSQEAANRQAEWEIHKAKLQERGQLVDTRDVLVAHGVRLELKRRGWSRKKWPPLPPRSSDRWPAPAT
;
A
#
# COMPACT_ATOMS: atom_id res chain seq x y z
N MET A 1 -19.59 -8.93 0.83
CA MET A 1 -19.93 -7.69 0.09
C MET A 1 -19.31 -6.53 0.84
N THR A 2 -18.26 -5.90 0.30
CA THR A 2 -17.61 -4.74 0.92
C THR A 2 -18.34 -3.47 0.50
N ALA A 3 -19.00 -2.80 1.44
CA ALA A 3 -19.59 -1.49 1.19
C ALA A 3 -18.47 -0.47 0.94
N SER A 4 -18.55 0.28 -0.16
CA SER A 4 -17.65 1.37 -0.48
C SER A 4 -18.36 2.69 -0.23
N THR A 5 -17.83 3.51 0.69
CA THR A 5 -18.35 4.85 0.95
C THR A 5 -17.61 5.85 0.05
N PRO A 6 -18.30 6.59 -0.84
CA PRO A 6 -17.66 7.62 -1.65
C PRO A 6 -17.21 8.77 -0.74
N VAL A 7 -15.97 9.21 -0.91
CA VAL A 7 -15.39 10.35 -0.20
C VAL A 7 -14.97 11.39 -1.23
N THR A 8 -15.51 12.60 -1.10
CA THR A 8 -15.09 13.76 -1.89
C THR A 8 -13.87 14.40 -1.25
N ILE A 9 -12.82 14.60 -2.02
CA ILE A 9 -11.61 15.29 -1.58
C ILE A 9 -11.41 16.57 -2.39
N SER A 10 -10.96 17.64 -1.74
CA SER A 10 -10.41 18.79 -2.42
C SER A 10 -8.97 18.51 -2.79
N ALA A 11 -8.62 18.69 -4.06
CA ALA A 11 -7.27 18.45 -4.57
C ALA A 11 -6.78 19.71 -5.31
N PRO A 12 -5.48 20.01 -5.28
CA PRO A 12 -4.93 21.15 -6.01
C PRO A 12 -5.08 20.96 -7.53
N ALA A 13 -5.10 22.07 -8.26
CA ALA A 13 -5.41 22.09 -9.70
C ALA A 13 -4.46 21.20 -10.55
N ASP A 14 -3.21 21.07 -10.11
CA ASP A 14 -2.16 20.26 -10.74
C ASP A 14 -2.25 18.76 -10.42
N ALA A 15 -3.24 18.32 -9.63
CA ALA A 15 -3.38 16.94 -9.23
C ALA A 15 -3.55 15.99 -10.42
N LYS A 16 -4.18 16.44 -11.51
CA LYS A 16 -4.36 15.64 -12.74
C LYS A 16 -3.04 15.33 -13.43
N ASP A 17 -2.12 16.30 -13.50
CA ASP A 17 -0.82 16.13 -14.15
C ASP A 17 0.07 15.20 -13.31
N LYS A 18 0.08 15.41 -11.99
CA LYS A 18 0.71 14.48 -11.04
C LYS A 18 0.14 13.06 -11.13
N LEU A 19 -1.16 12.91 -11.34
CA LEU A 19 -1.80 11.61 -11.58
C LEU A 19 -1.34 10.95 -12.88
N ALA A 20 -1.08 11.73 -13.94
CA ALA A 20 -0.54 11.22 -15.19
C ALA A 20 0.90 10.71 -15.02
N GLU A 21 1.75 11.45 -14.31
CA GLU A 21 3.11 11.01 -13.95
C GLU A 21 3.10 9.70 -13.14
N LEU A 22 2.17 9.56 -12.20
CA LEU A 22 2.00 8.33 -11.43
C LEU A 22 1.68 7.13 -12.32
N LYS A 23 0.93 7.30 -13.43
CA LYS A 23 0.66 6.20 -14.36
C LYS A 23 1.94 5.67 -14.99
N ALA A 24 2.83 6.57 -15.42
CA ALA A 24 4.12 6.18 -16.00
C ALA A 24 5.01 5.48 -14.96
N LEU A 25 5.04 5.99 -13.72
CA LEU A 25 5.74 5.35 -12.61
C LEU A 25 5.21 3.92 -12.35
N PHE A 26 3.90 3.73 -12.27
CA PHE A 26 3.31 2.39 -12.08
C PHE A 26 3.62 1.45 -13.23
N ALA A 27 3.65 1.95 -14.48
CA ALA A 27 4.06 1.13 -15.62
C ALA A 27 5.52 0.66 -15.47
N ALA A 28 6.42 1.56 -15.09
CA ALA A 28 7.83 1.23 -14.87
C ALA A 28 8.02 0.22 -13.71
N GLU A 29 7.32 0.42 -12.59
CA GLU A 29 7.38 -0.48 -11.44
C GLU A 29 6.79 -1.87 -11.74
N ARG A 30 5.72 -1.95 -12.53
CA ARG A 30 5.19 -3.24 -13.01
C ARG A 30 6.16 -3.95 -13.95
N GLU A 31 6.82 -3.21 -14.85
CA GLU A 31 7.87 -3.79 -15.68
C GLU A 31 9.04 -4.29 -14.85
N ARG A 32 9.43 -3.55 -13.82
CA ARG A 32 10.45 -3.99 -12.86
C ARG A 32 10.02 -5.25 -12.12
N ALA A 33 8.77 -5.35 -11.65
CA ALA A 33 8.23 -6.56 -11.05
C ALA A 33 8.29 -7.76 -12.01
N ARG A 34 7.94 -7.56 -13.29
CA ARG A 34 8.04 -8.59 -14.34
C ARG A 34 9.49 -9.01 -14.58
N LYS A 35 10.44 -8.06 -14.64
CA LYS A 35 11.87 -8.34 -14.78
C LYS A 35 12.41 -9.16 -13.60
N LEU A 36 12.03 -8.79 -12.37
CA LEU A 36 12.37 -9.56 -11.17
C LEU A 36 11.83 -11.00 -11.27
N LYS A 37 10.55 -11.17 -11.62
CA LYS A 37 9.92 -12.49 -11.80
C LYS A 37 10.55 -13.33 -12.93
N ARG A 38 11.10 -12.68 -13.97
CA ARG A 38 11.78 -13.37 -15.08
C ARG A 38 13.19 -13.84 -14.73
N GLY A 39 13.75 -13.45 -13.58
CA GLY A 39 15.05 -13.94 -13.14
C GLY A 39 15.07 -15.47 -13.00
N SER A 40 16.21 -16.09 -13.30
CA SER A 40 16.38 -17.57 -13.28
C SER A 40 15.86 -18.22 -11.99
N ARG A 41 16.06 -17.55 -10.84
CA ARG A 41 15.54 -17.99 -9.53
C ARG A 41 14.02 -18.22 -9.49
N TRP A 42 13.24 -17.50 -10.28
CA TRP A 42 11.77 -17.54 -10.26
C TRP A 42 11.19 -18.22 -11.50
N SER A 43 12.05 -18.73 -12.39
CA SER A 43 11.60 -19.51 -13.54
C SER A 43 10.88 -20.76 -13.07
N VAL A 44 9.75 -21.05 -13.71
CA VAL A 44 8.99 -22.30 -13.55
C VAL A 44 9.06 -23.19 -14.78
N LYS A 45 9.89 -22.80 -15.76
CA LYS A 45 10.07 -23.57 -16.99
C LYS A 45 10.65 -24.94 -16.62
N ASP A 46 10.10 -25.98 -17.23
CA ASP A 46 10.56 -27.37 -17.09
C ASP A 46 10.42 -27.95 -15.65
N LEU A 47 9.69 -27.26 -14.75
CA LEU A 47 9.36 -27.78 -13.43
C LEU A 47 8.07 -28.62 -13.45
N PRO A 48 7.99 -29.71 -12.67
CA PRO A 48 6.74 -30.40 -12.37
C PRO A 48 5.69 -29.45 -11.77
N SER A 49 4.41 -29.74 -11.98
CA SER A 49 3.31 -28.84 -11.56
C SER A 49 3.35 -28.44 -10.09
N GLN A 50 3.70 -29.37 -9.18
CA GLN A 50 3.77 -29.09 -7.75
C GLN A 50 4.92 -28.11 -7.42
N GLU A 51 6.08 -28.30 -8.05
CA GLU A 51 7.24 -27.43 -7.84
C GLU A 51 7.04 -26.05 -8.46
N ALA A 52 6.39 -26.00 -9.62
CA ALA A 52 5.99 -24.74 -10.25
C ALA A 52 5.03 -23.95 -9.34
N ALA A 53 4.04 -24.62 -8.73
CA ALA A 53 3.12 -23.99 -7.78
C ALA A 53 3.85 -23.47 -6.53
N ASN A 54 4.75 -24.27 -5.95
CA ASN A 54 5.56 -23.87 -4.81
C ASN A 54 6.41 -22.63 -5.14
N ARG A 55 7.08 -22.63 -6.30
CA ARG A 55 7.90 -21.49 -6.74
C ARG A 55 7.08 -20.22 -6.97
N GLN A 56 5.86 -20.36 -7.50
CA GLN A 56 4.93 -19.23 -7.64
C GLN A 56 4.52 -18.68 -6.27
N ALA A 57 4.20 -19.54 -5.30
CA ALA A 57 3.87 -19.12 -3.95
C ALA A 57 5.04 -18.39 -3.27
N GLU A 58 6.27 -18.89 -3.41
CA GLU A 58 7.48 -18.23 -2.91
C GLU A 58 7.68 -16.85 -3.55
N TRP A 59 7.42 -16.73 -4.86
CA TRP A 59 7.48 -15.45 -5.56
C TRP A 59 6.46 -14.45 -5.00
N GLU A 60 5.20 -14.87 -4.79
CA GLU A 60 4.18 -13.97 -4.24
C GLU A 60 4.52 -13.51 -2.81
N ILE A 61 5.06 -14.39 -1.97
CA ILE A 61 5.58 -14.03 -0.63
C ILE A 61 6.72 -13.02 -0.75
N HIS A 62 7.67 -13.25 -1.67
CA HIS A 62 8.78 -12.34 -1.90
C HIS A 62 8.31 -10.97 -2.38
N LYS A 63 7.39 -10.95 -3.35
CA LYS A 63 6.75 -9.74 -3.87
C LYS A 63 6.05 -8.95 -2.76
N ALA A 64 5.27 -9.62 -1.92
CA ALA A 64 4.59 -9.00 -0.80
C ALA A 64 5.58 -8.32 0.17
N LYS A 65 6.72 -8.96 0.47
CA LYS A 65 7.79 -8.37 1.29
C LYS A 65 8.41 -7.13 0.65
N LEU A 66 8.62 -7.13 -0.66
CA LEU A 66 9.12 -5.95 -1.38
C LEU A 66 8.13 -4.79 -1.29
N GLN A 67 6.84 -5.08 -1.49
CA GLN A 67 5.77 -4.09 -1.38
C GLN A 67 5.64 -3.54 0.04
N GLU A 68 5.67 -4.41 1.06
CA GLU A 68 5.59 -4.03 2.46
C GLU A 68 6.70 -3.04 2.85
N ARG A 69 7.92 -3.28 2.34
CA ARG A 69 9.12 -2.44 2.57
C ARG A 69 9.16 -1.18 1.71
N GLY A 70 8.22 -1.01 0.78
CA GLY A 70 8.21 0.11 -0.16
C GLY A 70 9.29 0.01 -1.23
N GLN A 71 9.89 -1.18 -1.38
CA GLN A 71 10.88 -1.45 -2.42
C GLN A 71 10.22 -1.73 -3.77
N LEU A 72 8.93 -2.09 -3.80
CA LEU A 72 8.16 -2.25 -5.02
C LEU A 72 6.81 -1.54 -4.87
N VAL A 73 6.50 -0.59 -5.75
CA VAL A 73 5.26 0.21 -5.69
C VAL A 73 4.48 0.05 -7.00
N ASP A 74 4.12 -1.19 -7.32
CA ASP A 74 3.48 -1.59 -8.58
C ASP A 74 1.94 -1.48 -8.56
N THR A 75 1.35 -1.26 -7.38
CA THR A 75 -0.09 -1.07 -7.17
C THR A 75 -0.41 0.22 -6.44
N ARG A 76 -1.61 0.76 -6.70
CA ARG A 76 -2.12 1.96 -6.03
C ARG A 76 -2.19 1.77 -4.52
N ASP A 77 -2.62 0.59 -4.06
CA ASP A 77 -2.77 0.32 -2.63
C ASP A 77 -1.43 0.36 -1.90
N VAL A 78 -0.35 -0.14 -2.51
CA VAL A 78 0.99 -0.06 -1.91
C VAL A 78 1.45 1.40 -1.83
N LEU A 79 1.25 2.18 -2.91
CA LEU A 79 1.58 3.62 -2.89
C LEU A 79 0.81 4.35 -1.77
N VAL A 80 -0.51 4.13 -1.71
CA VAL A 80 -1.39 4.77 -0.72
C VAL A 80 -1.01 4.33 0.69
N ALA A 81 -0.75 3.04 0.92
CA ALA A 81 -0.35 2.53 2.22
C ALA A 81 0.93 3.21 2.73
N HIS A 82 1.95 3.36 1.87
CA HIS A 82 3.18 4.07 2.24
C HIS A 82 2.97 5.57 2.42
N GLY A 83 2.15 6.21 1.57
CA GLY A 83 1.77 7.61 1.73
C GLY A 83 1.06 7.88 3.06
N VAL A 84 0.11 7.04 3.44
CA VAL A 84 -0.59 7.12 4.73
C VAL A 84 0.37 6.89 5.89
N ARG A 85 1.24 5.88 5.82
CA ARG A 85 2.26 5.64 6.86
C ARG A 85 3.18 6.85 7.05
N LEU A 86 3.61 7.48 5.95
CA LEU A 86 4.43 8.69 5.99
C LEU A 86 3.69 9.85 6.63
N GLU A 87 2.41 10.05 6.27
CA GLU A 87 1.59 11.13 6.83
C GLU A 87 1.33 10.92 8.33
N LEU A 88 0.99 9.69 8.74
CA LEU A 88 0.85 9.33 10.14
C LEU A 88 2.15 9.58 10.91
N LYS A 89 3.30 9.22 10.33
CA LYS A 89 4.61 9.51 10.93
C LYS A 89 4.84 11.02 11.07
N ARG A 90 4.56 11.81 10.03
CA ARG A 90 4.70 13.28 10.04
C ARG A 90 3.83 13.94 11.10
N ARG A 91 2.61 13.43 11.30
CA ARG A 91 1.68 13.88 12.36
C ARG A 91 2.01 13.34 13.75
N GLY A 92 3.05 12.53 13.89
CA GLY A 92 3.42 11.90 15.16
C GLY A 92 2.47 10.78 15.60
N TRP A 93 1.63 10.27 14.69
CA TRP A 93 0.69 9.17 14.94
C TRP A 93 1.32 7.79 14.72
N SER A 94 2.61 7.72 14.36
CA SER A 94 3.37 6.48 14.30
C SER A 94 4.09 6.14 15.62
N ARG A 95 3.63 6.69 16.76
CA ARG A 95 4.25 6.48 18.07
C ARG A 95 3.93 5.08 18.61
N LYS A 96 4.94 4.42 19.20
CA LYS A 96 4.79 3.09 19.82
C LYS A 96 4.06 3.13 21.16
N LYS A 97 4.13 4.27 21.86
CA LYS A 97 3.40 4.51 23.11
C LYS A 97 2.51 5.74 22.91
N TRP A 98 1.21 5.52 23.07
CA TRP A 98 0.24 6.59 23.16
C TRP A 98 0.14 7.03 24.62
N PRO A 99 -0.12 8.33 24.89
CA PRO A 99 -0.49 8.74 26.23
C PRO A 99 -1.72 7.92 26.69
N PRO A 100 -1.83 7.63 28.00
CA PRO A 100 -3.02 6.97 28.52
C PRO A 100 -4.25 7.78 28.11
N LEU A 101 -5.31 7.07 27.74
CA LEU A 101 -6.59 7.73 27.50
C LEU A 101 -6.95 8.55 28.74
N PRO A 102 -7.42 9.79 28.59
CA PRO A 102 -7.92 10.52 29.73
C PRO A 102 -8.98 9.66 30.45
N PRO A 103 -9.04 9.69 31.79
CA PRO A 103 -10.09 8.99 32.52
C PRO A 103 -11.42 9.36 31.88
N ARG A 104 -12.21 8.35 31.49
CA ARG A 104 -13.52 8.54 30.85
C ARG A 104 -14.37 9.42 31.77
N SER A 105 -14.46 10.72 31.48
CA SER A 105 -15.58 11.50 31.94
C SER A 105 -16.79 10.96 31.19
N SER A 106 -17.72 10.37 31.94
CA SER A 106 -19.01 9.84 31.50
C SER A 106 -19.53 10.41 30.17
N ASP A 107 -19.66 9.55 29.16
CA ASP A 107 -20.74 9.50 28.18
C ASP A 107 -21.26 10.80 27.54
N ARG A 108 -20.39 11.72 27.11
CA ARG A 108 -20.81 12.75 26.16
C ARG A 108 -19.70 13.17 25.21
N TRP A 109 -19.71 12.62 24.00
CA TRP A 109 -19.11 13.27 22.84
C TRP A 109 -19.79 14.64 22.68
N PRO A 110 -19.07 15.75 22.42
CA PRO A 110 -19.71 17.04 22.19
C PRO A 110 -20.67 16.93 21.01
N ALA A 111 -21.96 17.19 21.28
CA ALA A 111 -22.93 17.39 20.22
C ALA A 111 -22.49 18.59 19.35
N PRO A 112 -22.73 18.57 18.03
CA PRO A 112 -22.41 19.70 17.17
C PRO A 112 -23.12 20.95 17.68
N ALA A 113 -22.36 22.04 17.83
CA ALA A 113 -22.90 23.35 18.18
C ALA A 113 -23.95 23.73 17.14
N THR A 114 -25.18 23.93 17.62
CA THR A 114 -26.30 24.47 16.83
C THR A 114 -26.24 25.99 16.88
#